data_AF-A0A966QV77-F1
#
_entry.id   AF-A0A966QV77-F1
#
_cell.length_a   1.000
_cell.length_b   1.000
_cell.length_c   1.000
_cell.angle_alpha   90.00
_cell.angle_beta   90.00
_cell.angle_gamma   90.00
#
_symmetry.space_group_name_H-M   'P 1'
#
loop_
_entity.id
_entity.type
_entity.pdbx_description
1 polymer ?
#
loop_
_entity_poly.entity_id
_entity_poly.type
_entity_poly.pdbx_seq_one_letter_code
_entity_poly.pdbx_strand_id
1 'polypeptide(L)'
;MNNKKPDLFSQSYQKEWSETHKYKHIHTGEYCTFEAYVAEYIVLRRSEKLNLGKPSYKFWTKGDPLHWLWKKQFGAAVQLKKKYSEEAILAAIKSKEFDNLLVLGIQNGRGYKINPLAEKVVALYHRKIEEAKINKTEVNYKVETTKEEVQVRKTQSYSKKKTTINQLRNL
;
A
#
# COMPACT_ATOMS: atom_id res chain seq x y z
N MET A 1 -29.45 -24.30 12.82
CA MET A 1 -28.05 -23.90 13.10
C MET A 1 -27.91 -22.44 12.71
N ASN A 2 -27.68 -21.55 13.68
CA ASN A 2 -27.50 -20.13 13.42
C ASN A 2 -26.16 -19.92 12.69
N ASN A 3 -26.23 -19.65 11.38
CA ASN A 3 -25.07 -19.21 10.59
C ASN A 3 -24.76 -17.74 10.90
N LYS A 4 -24.32 -17.45 12.14
CA LYS A 4 -23.65 -16.18 12.42
C LYS A 4 -22.33 -16.23 11.68
N LYS A 5 -22.18 -15.35 10.66
CA LYS A 5 -20.87 -15.09 10.06
C LYS A 5 -19.90 -14.75 11.19
N PRO A 6 -18.69 -15.34 11.24
CA PRO A 6 -17.73 -15.01 12.28
C PRO A 6 -17.50 -13.50 12.26
N ASP A 7 -17.59 -12.89 13.44
CA ASP A 7 -17.35 -11.46 13.58
C ASP A 7 -15.89 -11.19 13.19
N LEU A 8 -15.68 -10.23 12.29
CA LEU A 8 -14.34 -9.83 11.91
C LEU A 8 -13.73 -9.17 13.15
N PHE A 9 -12.60 -9.71 13.62
CA PHE A 9 -11.86 -9.21 14.79
C PHE A 9 -12.49 -9.54 16.16
N SER A 10 -12.74 -10.83 16.42
CA SER A 10 -13.32 -11.29 17.69
C SER A 10 -12.38 -11.13 18.91
N GLN A 11 -11.10 -10.84 18.71
CA GLN A 11 -10.10 -10.74 19.76
C GLN A 11 -9.64 -9.29 19.96
N SER A 12 -9.49 -8.85 21.21
CA SER A 12 -9.18 -7.46 21.57
C SER A 12 -7.90 -6.91 20.92
N TYR A 13 -6.84 -7.73 20.83
CA TYR A 13 -5.60 -7.31 20.17
C TYR A 13 -5.77 -7.08 18.66
N GLN A 14 -6.74 -7.75 18.01
CA GLN A 14 -7.01 -7.55 16.59
C GLN A 14 -7.65 -6.18 16.34
N LYS A 15 -8.47 -5.72 17.29
CA LYS A 15 -9.03 -4.37 17.30
C LYS A 15 -7.94 -3.32 17.56
N GLU A 16 -7.09 -3.53 18.57
CA GLU A 16 -5.95 -2.65 18.84
C GLU A 16 -4.97 -2.57 17.65
N TRP A 17 -4.74 -3.69 16.97
CA TRP A 17 -3.96 -3.72 15.73
C TRP A 17 -4.64 -3.00 14.56
N SER A 18 -5.97 -3.09 14.46
CA SER A 18 -6.74 -2.37 13.44
C SER A 18 -6.68 -0.86 13.60
N GLU A 19 -6.55 -0.40 14.84
CA GLU A 19 -6.45 1.02 15.19
C GLU A 19 -5.02 1.54 15.04
N THR A 20 -4.00 0.71 15.31
CA THR A 20 -2.58 1.10 15.27
C THR A 20 -1.91 0.93 13.90
N HIS A 21 -2.34 -0.05 13.10
CA HIS A 21 -1.69 -0.39 11.84
C HIS A 21 -2.55 -0.01 10.63
N LYS A 22 -2.00 0.83 9.75
CA LYS A 22 -2.69 1.28 8.53
C LYS A 22 -2.68 0.27 7.38
N TYR A 23 -1.91 -0.81 7.47
CA TYR A 23 -1.74 -1.80 6.39
C TYR A 23 -2.42 -3.12 6.71
N LYS A 24 -2.80 -3.85 5.65
CA LYS A 24 -3.42 -5.17 5.73
C LYS A 24 -2.66 -6.15 4.86
N HIS A 25 -2.51 -7.38 5.36
CA HIS A 25 -1.99 -8.50 4.59
C HIS A 25 -2.83 -8.70 3.33
N ILE A 26 -2.17 -8.94 2.20
CA ILE A 26 -2.81 -9.05 0.88
C ILE A 26 -3.62 -10.35 0.80
N HIS A 27 -3.12 -11.45 1.40
CA HIS A 27 -3.78 -12.76 1.39
C HIS A 27 -4.92 -12.88 2.39
N THR A 28 -4.72 -12.41 3.62
CA THR A 28 -5.65 -12.67 4.73
C THR A 28 -6.57 -11.49 5.03
N GLY A 29 -6.21 -10.28 4.59
CA GLY A 29 -6.90 -9.05 4.98
C GLY A 29 -6.70 -8.65 6.46
N GLU A 30 -5.89 -9.41 7.21
CA GLU A 30 -5.54 -9.12 8.60
C GLU A 30 -4.65 -7.89 8.67
N TYR A 31 -4.81 -7.07 9.71
CA TYR A 31 -3.95 -5.91 9.93
C TYR A 31 -2.50 -6.32 10.17
N CYS A 32 -1.57 -5.53 9.63
CA CYS A 32 -0.14 -5.86 9.66
C CYS A 32 0.74 -4.62 9.65
N THR A 33 2.01 -4.81 10.01
CA THR A 33 3.00 -3.73 9.91
C THR A 33 3.32 -3.39 8.46
N PHE A 34 3.85 -2.19 8.24
CA PHE A 34 4.28 -1.75 6.92
C PHE A 34 5.29 -2.72 6.27
N GLU A 35 6.25 -3.18 7.06
CA GLU A 35 7.32 -4.06 6.62
C GLU A 35 6.79 -5.44 6.25
N ALA A 36 5.79 -5.93 6.99
CA ALA A 36 5.09 -7.18 6.68
C ALA A 36 4.33 -7.07 5.35
N TYR A 37 3.61 -5.95 5.13
CA TYR A 37 2.94 -5.67 3.88
C TYR A 37 3.91 -5.64 2.69
N VAL A 38 5.02 -4.89 2.81
CA VAL A 38 6.03 -4.80 1.74
C VAL A 38 6.66 -6.16 1.47
N ALA A 39 7.00 -6.92 2.52
CA ALA A 39 7.58 -8.24 2.37
C ALA A 39 6.62 -9.21 1.66
N GLU A 40 5.34 -9.19 2.03
CA GLU A 40 4.31 -9.98 1.39
C GLU A 40 4.20 -9.59 -0.10
N TYR A 41 4.06 -8.30 -0.39
CA TYR A 41 3.95 -7.79 -1.76
C TYR A 41 5.07 -8.29 -2.68
N ILE A 42 6.32 -8.26 -2.21
CA ILE A 42 7.47 -8.73 -2.99
C ILE A 42 7.41 -10.24 -3.22
N VAL A 43 7.03 -11.04 -2.22
CA VAL A 43 6.91 -12.51 -2.38
C VAL A 43 5.81 -12.86 -3.37
N LEU A 44 4.68 -12.17 -3.33
CA LEU A 44 3.57 -12.39 -4.27
C LEU A 44 3.98 -12.05 -5.70
N ARG A 45 4.52 -10.84 -5.89
CA ARG A 45 5.00 -10.42 -7.20
C ARG A 45 6.03 -11.40 -7.77
N ARG A 46 6.97 -11.87 -6.95
CA ARG A 46 7.96 -12.86 -7.38
C ARG A 46 7.29 -14.17 -7.81
N SER A 47 6.28 -14.62 -7.06
CA SER A 47 5.57 -15.87 -7.37
C SER A 47 4.78 -15.75 -8.67
N GLU A 48 4.13 -14.62 -8.90
CA GLU A 48 3.42 -14.30 -10.14
C GLU A 48 4.38 -14.22 -11.34
N LYS A 49 5.47 -13.44 -11.22
CA LYS A 49 6.42 -13.22 -12.32
C LYS A 49 7.19 -14.49 -12.72
N LEU A 50 7.42 -15.39 -11.78
CA LEU A 50 8.12 -16.66 -12.02
C LEU A 50 7.16 -17.84 -12.23
N ASN A 51 5.84 -17.62 -12.26
CA ASN A 51 4.82 -18.66 -12.39
C ASN A 51 4.97 -19.81 -11.36
N LEU A 52 5.34 -19.49 -10.11
CA LEU A 52 5.60 -20.47 -9.05
C LEU A 52 4.34 -20.99 -8.35
N GLY A 53 3.15 -20.62 -8.86
CA GLY A 53 1.87 -20.88 -8.19
C GLY A 53 1.57 -19.89 -7.07
N LYS A 54 0.41 -20.05 -6.43
CA LYS A 54 -0.04 -19.20 -5.33
C LYS A 54 0.61 -19.64 -4.01
N PRO A 55 1.21 -18.71 -3.24
CA PRO A 55 1.68 -18.98 -1.88
C PRO A 55 0.56 -19.52 -0.96
N SER A 56 0.95 -20.16 0.13
CA SER A 56 -0.01 -20.61 1.15
C SER A 56 -0.68 -19.42 1.84
N TYR A 57 -1.84 -19.65 2.47
CA TYR A 57 -2.65 -18.58 3.08
C TYR A 57 -1.89 -17.71 4.09
N LYS A 58 -0.99 -18.30 4.89
CA LYS A 58 -0.15 -17.59 5.88
C LYS A 58 1.32 -17.96 5.74
N PHE A 59 1.86 -17.78 4.54
CA PHE A 59 3.23 -18.20 4.19
C PHE A 59 4.34 -17.50 4.99
N TRP A 60 4.02 -16.44 5.74
CA TRP A 60 4.94 -15.79 6.69
C TRP A 60 5.07 -16.52 8.03
N THR A 61 4.33 -17.62 8.24
CA THR A 61 4.43 -18.43 9.47
C THR A 61 5.56 -19.46 9.41
N LYS A 62 6.15 -19.79 10.56
CA LYS A 62 7.26 -20.75 10.63
C LYS A 62 6.77 -22.14 10.17
N GLY A 63 7.51 -22.75 9.25
CA GLY A 63 7.18 -24.06 8.67
C GLY A 63 6.77 -23.98 7.20
N ASP A 64 6.41 -22.79 6.71
CA ASP A 64 6.15 -22.60 5.29
C ASP A 64 7.45 -22.52 4.46
N PRO A 65 7.52 -23.11 3.25
CA PRO A 65 8.69 -22.99 2.37
C PRO A 65 9.09 -21.55 2.03
N LEU A 66 8.11 -20.64 1.92
CA LEU A 66 8.32 -19.23 1.59
C LEU A 66 8.57 -18.36 2.84
N HIS A 67 8.43 -18.91 4.04
CA HIS A 67 8.69 -18.19 5.29
C HIS A 67 10.06 -17.52 5.30
N TRP A 68 11.07 -18.25 4.82
CA TRP A 68 12.44 -17.76 4.80
C TRP A 68 12.64 -16.67 3.73
N LEU A 69 11.97 -16.79 2.59
CA LEU A 69 12.00 -15.72 1.59
C LEU A 69 11.34 -14.45 2.14
N TRP A 70 10.16 -14.59 2.75
CA TRP A 70 9.42 -13.49 3.36
C TRP A 70 10.22 -12.79 4.46
N LYS A 71 10.82 -13.55 5.38
CA LYS A 71 11.61 -13.00 6.49
C LYS A 71 12.82 -12.19 6.01
N LYS A 72 13.45 -12.58 4.89
CA LYS A 72 14.52 -11.79 4.26
C LYS A 72 14.01 -10.45 3.74
N GLN A 73 12.84 -10.43 3.09
CA GLN A 73 12.23 -9.20 2.60
C GLN A 73 11.79 -8.30 3.76
N PHE A 74 11.22 -8.88 4.81
CA PHE A 74 10.83 -8.18 6.02
C PHE A 74 12.02 -7.47 6.67
N GLY A 75 13.14 -8.18 6.88
CA GLY A 75 14.35 -7.60 7.46
C GLY A 75 14.94 -6.45 6.64
N ALA A 76 14.86 -6.53 5.30
CA ALA A 76 15.28 -5.43 4.43
C ALA A 76 14.32 -4.24 4.46
N ALA A 77 13.01 -4.49 4.54
CA ALA A 77 12.00 -3.43 4.68
C ALA A 77 12.17 -2.65 5.99
N VAL A 78 12.48 -3.33 7.10
CA VAL A 78 12.83 -2.69 8.38
C VAL A 78 14.03 -1.75 8.23
N GLN A 79 15.06 -2.16 7.50
CA GLN A 79 16.24 -1.31 7.28
C GLN A 79 15.94 -0.12 6.36
N LEU A 80 15.13 -0.31 5.32
CA LEU A 80 14.74 0.77 4.41
C LEU A 80 13.88 1.82 5.10
N LYS A 81 12.93 1.41 5.95
CA LYS A 81 12.07 2.33 6.70
C LYS A 81 12.87 3.26 7.63
N LYS A 82 14.03 2.82 8.13
CA LYS A 82 14.92 3.67 8.93
C LYS A 82 15.54 4.82 8.11
N LYS A 83 15.64 4.66 6.78
CA LYS A 83 16.31 5.62 5.89
C LYS A 83 15.36 6.45 5.04
N TYR A 84 14.19 5.91 4.68
CA TYR A 84 13.28 6.50 3.71
C TYR A 84 11.84 6.49 4.22
N SER A 85 11.04 7.41 3.72
CA SER A 85 9.60 7.48 4.03
C SER A 85 8.84 6.26 3.47
N GLU A 86 7.80 5.83 4.19
CA GLU A 86 6.98 4.69 3.77
C GLU A 86 6.32 4.91 2.40
N GLU A 87 5.94 6.15 2.10
CA GLU A 87 5.39 6.57 0.79
C GLU A 87 6.39 6.34 -0.34
N ALA A 88 7.67 6.71 -0.12
CA ALA A 88 8.72 6.53 -1.11
C ALA A 88 8.99 5.05 -1.38
N ILE A 89 9.03 4.23 -0.33
CA ILE A 89 9.21 2.79 -0.46
C ILE A 89 8.04 2.18 -1.23
N LEU A 90 6.79 2.57 -0.94
CA LEU A 90 5.62 2.08 -1.66
C LEU A 90 5.60 2.51 -3.13
N ALA A 91 5.92 3.77 -3.41
CA ALA A 91 5.98 4.28 -4.77
C ALA A 91 7.07 3.55 -5.58
N ALA A 92 8.24 3.33 -4.96
CA ALA A 92 9.34 2.58 -5.54
C ALA A 92 8.94 1.15 -5.85
N ILE A 93 8.42 0.37 -4.89
CA ILE A 93 8.08 -1.03 -5.16
C ILE A 93 6.97 -1.15 -6.21
N LYS A 94 6.02 -0.22 -6.30
CA LYS A 94 4.96 -0.24 -7.32
C LYS A 94 5.41 0.23 -8.70
N SER A 95 6.62 0.79 -8.81
CA SER A 95 7.15 1.31 -10.08
C SER A 95 7.53 0.20 -11.05
N LYS A 96 7.61 0.58 -12.34
CA LYS A 96 8.18 -0.27 -13.40
C LYS A 96 9.68 -0.52 -13.20
N GLU A 97 10.40 0.43 -12.61
CA GLU A 97 11.84 0.30 -12.32
C GLU A 97 12.11 -0.86 -11.34
N PHE A 98 11.17 -1.10 -10.43
CA PHE A 98 11.25 -2.20 -9.47
C PHE A 98 10.66 -3.51 -9.99
N ASP A 99 10.05 -3.53 -11.17
CA ASP A 99 9.35 -4.72 -11.67
C ASP A 99 10.30 -5.90 -11.90
N ASN A 100 11.53 -5.62 -12.34
CA ASN A 100 12.58 -6.64 -12.51
C ASN A 100 13.31 -6.99 -11.21
N LEU A 101 13.14 -6.19 -10.16
CA LEU A 101 13.73 -6.42 -8.84
C LEU A 101 12.79 -7.27 -7.99
N LEU A 102 12.89 -8.59 -8.18
CA LEU A 102 12.04 -9.58 -7.48
C LEU A 102 12.41 -9.80 -6.00
N VAL A 103 13.43 -9.10 -5.50
CA VAL A 103 13.90 -9.17 -4.11
C VAL A 103 14.39 -7.81 -3.61
N LEU A 104 13.89 -7.44 -2.44
CA LEU A 104 14.27 -6.26 -1.66
C LEU A 104 15.51 -6.54 -0.79
N GLY A 105 15.55 -7.72 -0.17
CA GLY A 105 16.61 -8.18 0.72
C GLY A 105 17.41 -9.32 0.14
N ILE A 106 18.73 -9.21 0.25
CA ILE A 106 19.69 -10.28 -0.05
C ILE A 106 20.25 -10.86 1.25
N GLN A 107 20.62 -12.14 1.21
CA GLN A 107 21.27 -12.79 2.34
C GLN A 107 22.74 -12.37 2.38
N ASN A 108 23.20 -11.92 3.56
CA ASN A 108 24.61 -11.59 3.77
C ASN A 108 25.11 -12.29 5.05
N GLY A 109 25.70 -13.48 4.88
CA GLY A 109 26.13 -14.32 5.99
C GLY A 109 24.99 -14.65 6.95
N ARG A 110 25.14 -14.25 8.22
CA ARG A 110 24.14 -14.46 9.30
C ARG A 110 22.99 -13.44 9.30
N GLY A 111 23.02 -12.41 8.44
CA GLY A 111 22.05 -11.31 8.45
C GLY A 111 21.39 -11.03 7.10
N TYR A 112 20.50 -10.03 7.10
CA TYR A 112 19.85 -9.50 5.91
C TYR A 112 20.48 -8.17 5.52
N LYS A 113 20.72 -7.98 4.23
CA LYS A 113 21.18 -6.70 3.70
C LYS A 113 20.19 -6.24 2.63
N ILE A 114 20.00 -4.93 2.54
CA ILE A 114 19.21 -4.32 1.46
C ILE A 114 19.93 -4.61 0.13
N ASN A 115 19.16 -4.97 -0.90
CA ASN A 115 19.66 -5.06 -2.25
C ASN A 115 20.07 -3.64 -2.73
N PRO A 116 21.35 -3.41 -3.11
CA PRO A 116 21.81 -2.09 -3.52
C PRO A 116 21.02 -1.48 -4.70
N LEU A 117 20.52 -2.33 -5.62
CA LEU A 117 19.69 -1.85 -6.73
C LEU A 117 18.30 -1.40 -6.23
N ALA A 118 17.72 -2.16 -5.30
CA ALA A 118 16.45 -1.79 -4.69
C ALA A 118 16.60 -0.47 -3.90
N GLU A 119 17.70 -0.29 -3.17
CA GLU A 119 17.99 0.93 -2.43
C GLU A 119 18.11 2.14 -3.36
N LYS A 120 18.79 2.00 -4.51
CA LYS A 120 18.90 3.08 -5.51
C LYS A 120 17.54 3.53 -6.05
N VAL A 121 16.66 2.58 -6.37
CA VAL A 121 15.30 2.90 -6.86
C VAL A 121 14.49 3.60 -5.76
N VAL A 122 14.55 3.11 -4.52
CA VAL A 122 13.87 3.76 -3.38
C VAL A 122 14.40 5.17 -3.15
N ALA A 123 15.72 5.37 -3.21
CA ALA A 123 16.33 6.69 -3.06
C ALA A 123 15.88 7.67 -4.15
N LEU A 124 15.77 7.20 -5.40
CA LEU A 124 15.29 8.00 -6.52
C LEU A 124 13.83 8.45 -6.30
N TYR A 125 12.95 7.55 -5.85
CA TYR A 125 11.57 7.88 -5.54
C TYR A 125 11.43 8.77 -4.32
N HIS A 126 12.26 8.58 -3.30
CA HIS A 126 12.31 9.45 -2.14
C HIS A 126 12.67 10.88 -2.56
N ARG A 127 13.70 11.06 -3.39
CA ARG A 127 14.09 12.36 -3.93
C ARG A 127 12.95 13.03 -4.70
N LYS A 128 12.28 12.29 -5.59
CA LYS A 128 11.11 12.80 -6.36
C LYS A 128 9.97 13.27 -5.46
N ILE A 129 9.70 12.56 -4.37
CA ILE A 129 8.64 12.92 -3.42
C ILE A 129 9.01 14.17 -2.63
N GLU A 130 10.25 14.27 -2.16
CA GLU A 130 10.72 15.46 -1.43
C GLU A 130 10.75 16.70 -2.34
N GLU A 131 11.23 16.58 -3.59
CA GLU A 131 11.15 17.64 -4.61
C GLU A 131 9.68 18.07 -4.84
N ALA A 132 8.75 17.12 -4.96
CA ALA A 132 7.34 17.42 -5.14
C ALA A 132 6.69 18.10 -3.92
N LYS A 133 7.16 17.81 -2.70
CA LYS A 133 6.69 18.48 -1.47
C LYS A 133 7.20 19.93 -1.41
N ILE A 134 8.45 20.17 -1.78
CA ILE A 134 9.05 21.51 -1.85
C ILE A 134 8.25 22.37 -2.85
N ASN A 135 8.06 21.88 -4.07
CA ASN A 135 7.33 22.59 -5.12
C ASN A 135 5.87 22.89 -4.72
N LYS A 136 5.20 21.99 -4.00
CA LYS A 136 3.83 22.25 -3.49
C LYS A 136 3.79 23.34 -2.42
N THR A 137 4.86 23.48 -1.64
CA THR A 137 4.95 24.50 -0.59
C THR A 137 5.19 25.89 -1.18
N GLU A 138 5.94 25.97 -2.27
CA GLU A 138 6.24 27.23 -2.97
C GLU A 138 5.04 27.80 -3.76
N VAL A 139 4.10 26.95 -4.22
CA VAL A 139 2.94 27.37 -5.04
C VAL A 139 1.74 27.83 -4.20
N ASN A 140 1.90 28.06 -2.89
CA ASN A 140 0.83 28.59 -2.05
C ASN A 140 0.72 30.13 -2.20
N TYR A 141 0.39 30.59 -3.41
CA TYR A 141 -0.08 31.96 -3.61
C TYR A 141 -1.39 32.13 -2.83
N LYS A 142 -1.40 33.05 -1.87
CA LYS A 142 -2.63 33.56 -1.27
C LYS A 142 -3.49 34.15 -2.39
N VAL A 143 -4.41 33.35 -2.92
CA VAL A 143 -5.49 33.84 -3.76
C VAL A 143 -6.48 34.51 -2.81
N GLU A 144 -6.32 35.82 -2.62
CA GLU A 144 -7.43 36.66 -2.16
C GLU A 144 -8.49 36.60 -3.26
N THR A 145 -9.44 35.69 -3.11
CA THR A 145 -10.67 35.69 -3.92
C THR A 145 -11.43 36.98 -3.63
N THR A 146 -11.23 38.01 -4.44
CA THR A 146 -12.27 39.01 -4.69
C THR A 146 -13.45 38.25 -5.29
N LYS A 147 -14.51 38.11 -4.49
CA LYS A 147 -15.79 37.54 -4.94
C LYS A 147 -16.44 38.54 -5.88
N GLU A 148 -16.13 38.46 -7.17
CA GLU A 148 -17.01 39.04 -8.18
C GLU A 148 -18.26 38.18 -8.26
N GLU A 149 -19.43 38.79 -8.03
CA GLU A 149 -20.72 38.12 -8.13
C GLU A 149 -20.99 37.75 -9.60
N VAL A 150 -20.74 36.49 -9.94
CA VAL A 150 -21.12 35.92 -11.22
C VAL A 150 -22.65 35.81 -11.28
N GLN A 151 -23.28 36.59 -12.16
CA GLN A 151 -24.71 36.45 -12.44
C GLN A 151 -24.99 35.11 -13.14
N VAL A 152 -25.56 34.16 -12.40
CA VAL A 152 -25.89 32.83 -12.92
C VAL A 152 -27.20 32.90 -13.73
N ARG A 153 -27.16 32.54 -15.02
CA ARG A 153 -28.37 32.37 -15.83
C ARG A 153 -29.18 31.17 -15.31
N LYS A 154 -30.48 31.37 -15.11
CA LYS A 154 -31.42 30.31 -14.71
C LYS A 154 -31.52 29.25 -15.82
N THR A 155 -30.99 28.06 -15.58
CA THR A 155 -31.25 26.88 -16.43
C THR A 155 -32.66 26.36 -16.20
N GLN A 156 -33.39 26.12 -17.28
CA GLN A 156 -34.74 25.54 -17.27
C GLN A 156 -34.71 24.14 -16.62
N SER A 157 -35.55 23.95 -15.60
CA SER A 157 -35.72 22.66 -14.92
C SER A 157 -36.59 21.72 -15.76
N TYR A 158 -35.95 20.75 -16.43
CA TYR A 158 -36.70 19.65 -17.04
C TYR A 158 -37.07 18.60 -15.98
N SER A 159 -38.37 18.28 -15.97
CA SER A 159 -39.13 17.31 -15.19
C SER A 159 -38.38 16.16 -14.49
N LYS A 160 -38.68 15.99 -13.18
CA LYS A 160 -38.30 14.86 -12.33
C LYS A 160 -39.00 13.56 -12.77
N LYS A 161 -38.45 12.82 -13.73
CA LYS A 161 -38.72 11.37 -13.83
C LYS A 161 -37.49 10.59 -13.40
N LYS A 162 -37.62 9.82 -12.31
CA LYS A 162 -36.56 8.95 -11.77
C LYS A 162 -36.30 7.84 -12.78
N THR A 163 -35.09 7.79 -13.34
CA THR A 163 -34.63 6.65 -14.14
C THR A 163 -34.27 5.48 -13.22
N THR A 164 -34.48 4.25 -13.71
CA THR A 164 -34.20 2.98 -13.03
C THR A 164 -32.77 2.87 -12.50
N ILE A 165 -31.81 3.52 -13.15
CA ILE A 165 -30.40 3.61 -12.71
C ILE A 165 -30.26 4.27 -11.33
N ASN A 166 -31.10 5.25 -10.97
CA ASN A 166 -31.04 5.90 -9.67
C ASN A 166 -31.67 5.07 -8.55
N GLN A 167 -32.48 4.05 -8.87
CA GLN A 167 -33.03 3.12 -7.87
C GLN A 167 -32.00 2.07 -7.45
N LEU A 168 -31.07 1.70 -8.34
CA LEU A 168 -30.02 0.72 -8.06
C LEU A 168 -28.85 1.27 -7.20
N ARG A 169 -28.75 2.59 -7.04
CA ARG A 169 -27.70 3.23 -6.23
C ARG A 169 -27.99 3.29 -4.74
N ASN A 170 -29.21 2.95 -4.32
CA ASN A 170 -29.62 2.93 -2.91
C ASN A 170 -29.81 1.50 -2.38
N LEU A 171 -29.15 0.51 -3.00
CA LEU A 171 -29.01 -0.85 -2.47
C LEU A 171 -27.63 -1.02 -1.81
#